data_AF-A0A101DGK0-F1
#
_entry.id   AF-A0A101DGK0-F1
#
_cell.length_a   1.000
_cell.length_b   1.000
_cell.length_c   1.000
_cell.angle_alpha   90.00
_cell.angle_beta   90.00
_cell.angle_gamma   90.00
#
_symmetry.space_group_name_H-M   'P 1'
#
loop_
_entity.id
_entity.type
_entity.pdbx_description
1 polymer ?
#
loop_
_entity_poly.entity_id
_entity_poly.type
_entity_poly.pdbx_seq_one_letter_code
_entity_poly.pdbx_strand_id
1 'polypeptide(L)'
;MALLSKWLSKARENYLQWKKAFFLFLALLVLVNIFLRPHHPHFSWEKLPGFWACFGLVGTFLLVKLAKGCAHTFLGKDEDFYER
;
A
#
# COMPACT_ATOMS: atom_id res chain seq x y z
N MET A 1 -12.68 -19.28 20.24
CA MET A 1 -11.29 -19.20 19.74
C MET A 1 -10.95 -20.22 18.64
N ALA A 2 -11.44 -21.47 18.71
CA ALA A 2 -11.13 -22.51 17.71
C ALA A 2 -11.61 -22.22 16.27
N LEU A 3 -12.76 -21.55 16.10
CA LEU A 3 -13.31 -21.20 14.78
C LEU A 3 -12.44 -20.19 14.03
N LEU A 4 -11.98 -19.15 14.73
CA LEU A 4 -11.11 -18.11 14.17
C LEU A 4 -9.78 -18.69 13.70
N SER A 5 -9.17 -19.57 14.51
CA SER A 5 -7.93 -20.25 14.18
C SER A 5 -8.06 -21.12 12.92
N LYS A 6 -9.13 -21.92 12.83
CA LYS A 6 -9.42 -22.75 11.64
C LYS A 6 -9.67 -21.92 10.37
N TRP A 7 -10.30 -20.76 10.51
CA TRP A 7 -10.54 -19.86 9.40
C TRP A 7 -9.23 -19.21 8.90
N LEU A 8 -8.40 -18.70 9.81
CA LEU A 8 -7.08 -18.12 9.50
C LEU A 8 -6.14 -19.15 8.86
N SER A 9 -6.11 -20.39 9.36
CA SER A 9 -5.27 -21.44 8.77
C SER A 9 -5.69 -21.75 7.33
N LYS A 10 -7.00 -21.88 7.08
CA LYS A 10 -7.55 -22.12 5.73
C LYS A 10 -7.31 -20.95 4.78
N ALA A 11 -7.42 -19.71 5.28
CA ALA A 11 -7.11 -18.52 4.50
C ALA A 11 -5.61 -18.44 4.15
N ARG A 12 -4.74 -18.82 5.09
CA ARG A 12 -3.29 -18.90 4.89
C ARG A 12 -2.91 -19.98 3.88
N GLU A 13 -3.51 -21.16 3.94
CA GLU A 13 -3.28 -22.23 2.95
C GLU A 13 -3.65 -21.78 1.53
N ASN A 14 -4.71 -20.97 1.40
CA ASN A 14 -5.19 -20.45 0.11
C ASN A 14 -4.69 -19.03 -0.20
N TYR A 15 -3.58 -18.57 0.41
CA TYR A 15 -3.11 -17.19 0.27
C TYR A 15 -2.92 -16.76 -1.20
N LEU A 16 -2.57 -17.70 -2.08
CA LEU A 16 -2.36 -17.42 -3.50
C LEU A 16 -3.67 -17.04 -4.22
N GLN A 17 -4.79 -17.67 -3.83
CA GLN A 17 -6.12 -17.31 -4.35
C GLN A 17 -6.54 -15.93 -3.84
N TRP A 18 -6.34 -15.65 -2.55
CA TRP A 18 -6.59 -14.33 -1.97
C TRP A 18 -5.73 -13.24 -2.62
N LYS A 19 -4.45 -13.54 -2.89
CA LYS A 19 -3.56 -12.65 -3.63
C LYS A 19 -4.10 -12.35 -5.03
N LYS A 20 -4.51 -13.38 -5.78
CA LYS A 20 -5.13 -13.21 -7.11
C LYS A 20 -6.40 -12.37 -7.04
N ALA A 21 -7.30 -12.67 -6.10
CA ALA A 21 -8.54 -11.93 -5.89
C ALA A 21 -8.28 -10.45 -5.55
N PHE A 22 -7.29 -10.19 -4.69
CA PHE A 22 -6.87 -8.84 -4.34
C PHE A 22 -6.36 -8.05 -5.56
N PHE A 23 -5.44 -8.63 -6.35
CA PHE A 23 -4.95 -7.96 -7.56
C PHE A 23 -6.03 -7.78 -8.62
N LEU A 24 -6.95 -8.75 -8.75
CA LEU A 24 -8.08 -8.64 -9.66
C LEU A 24 -9.04 -7.51 -9.24
N PHE A 25 -9.29 -7.36 -7.93
CA PHE A 25 -10.05 -6.25 -7.39
C PHE A 25 -9.38 -4.90 -7.63
N LEU A 26 -8.06 -4.81 -7.40
CA LEU A 26 -7.29 -3.60 -7.72
C LEU A 26 -7.36 -3.24 -9.21
N ALA A 27 -7.20 -4.22 -10.11
CA ALA A 27 -7.33 -4.00 -11.54
C ALA A 27 -8.72 -3.48 -11.92
N LEU A 28 -9.77 -4.04 -11.30
CA LEU A 28 -11.15 -3.59 -11.51
C LEU A 28 -11.35 -2.14 -11.04
N LEU A 29 -10.80 -1.74 -9.90
CA LEU A 29 -10.83 -0.34 -9.45
C LEU A 29 -10.15 0.61 -10.45
N VAL A 30 -9.02 0.21 -11.02
CA VAL A 30 -8.35 0.99 -12.07
C VAL A 30 -9.20 1.09 -13.33
N LEU A 31 -9.87 0.00 -13.73
CA LEU A 31 -10.79 0.00 -14.87
C LEU A 31 -11.99 0.92 -14.64
N VAL A 32 -12.56 0.94 -13.43
CA VAL A 32 -13.66 1.86 -13.07
C VAL A 32 -13.24 3.33 -13.23
N ASN A 33 -11.98 3.66 -12.96
CA ASN A 33 -11.42 5.01 -13.13
C ASN A 33 -11.40 5.48 -14.61
N ILE A 34 -11.48 4.56 -15.58
CA ILE A 34 -11.63 4.92 -17.00
C ILE A 34 -13.00 5.55 -17.26
N PHE A 35 -14.04 5.06 -16.56
CA PHE A 35 -15.42 5.52 -16.68
C PHE A 35 -15.70 6.72 -15.76
N LEU A 36 -15.21 6.67 -14.51
CA LEU A 36 -15.31 7.76 -13.55
C LEU A 36 -14.09 8.67 -13.65
N ARG A 37 -14.13 9.63 -14.57
CA ARG A 37 -13.07 10.64 -14.69
C ARG A 37 -13.21 11.72 -13.61
N PRO A 38 -12.10 12.28 -13.09
CA PRO A 38 -12.14 13.44 -12.22
C PRO A 38 -12.82 14.61 -12.93
N HIS A 39 -13.79 15.24 -12.25
CA HIS A 39 -14.58 16.35 -12.82
C HIS A 39 -13.76 17.65 -12.95
N HIS A 40 -12.64 17.78 -12.21
CA HIS A 40 -11.76 18.96 -12.21
C HIS A 40 -10.28 18.57 -12.21
N PRO A 41 -9.69 18.14 -13.34
CA PRO A 41 -8.25 17.92 -13.44
C PRO A 41 -7.51 19.26 -13.46
N HIS A 42 -6.69 19.55 -12.45
CA HIS A 42 -5.85 20.75 -12.41
C HIS A 42 -4.63 20.63 -13.32
N PHE A 43 -4.07 19.43 -13.42
CA PHE A 43 -2.98 19.09 -14.32
C PHE A 43 -3.43 18.10 -15.41
N SER A 44 -2.85 18.21 -16.61
CA SER A 44 -3.15 17.34 -17.75
C SER A 44 -2.94 15.85 -17.48
N TRP A 45 -2.08 15.52 -16.51
CA TRP A 45 -1.70 14.16 -16.13
C TRP A 45 -2.72 13.49 -15.21
N GLU A 46 -3.52 14.28 -14.48
CA GLU A 46 -4.61 13.78 -13.64
C GLU A 46 -5.78 13.19 -14.45
N LYS A 47 -5.81 13.48 -15.76
CA LYS A 47 -6.79 12.90 -16.70
C LYS A 47 -6.50 11.43 -17.00
N LEU A 48 -5.30 10.93 -16.68
CA LEU A 48 -4.94 9.54 -16.91
C LEU A 48 -5.63 8.65 -15.88
N PRO A 49 -6.36 7.60 -16.32
CA PRO A 49 -6.98 6.66 -15.40
C PRO A 49 -5.90 5.97 -14.57
N GLY A 50 -6.08 5.95 -13.25
CA GLY A 50 -5.11 5.36 -12.31
C GLY A 50 -3.95 6.27 -11.91
N PHE A 51 -3.88 7.53 -12.38
CA PHE A 51 -2.83 8.47 -11.96
C PHE A 51 -2.73 8.60 -10.44
N TRP A 52 -3.86 8.84 -9.77
CA TRP A 52 -3.91 8.96 -8.31
C TRP A 52 -3.54 7.67 -7.56
N ALA A 53 -3.83 6.50 -8.14
CA ALA A 53 -3.42 5.21 -7.56
C ALA A 53 -1.91 5.04 -7.62
N CYS A 54 -1.28 5.36 -8.76
CA CYS A 54 0.16 5.36 -8.92
C CYS A 54 0.84 6.41 -8.03
N PHE A 55 0.28 7.62 -7.97
CA PHE A 55 0.79 8.69 -7.11
C PHE A 55 0.78 8.28 -5.64
N GLY A 56 -0.34 7.73 -5.15
CA GLY A 56 -0.44 7.22 -3.77
C GLY A 56 0.56 6.09 -3.50
N LEU A 57 0.72 5.15 -4.43
CA LEU A 57 1.66 4.03 -4.30
C LEU A 57 3.12 4.51 -4.22
N VAL A 58 3.54 5.34 -5.18
CA VAL A 58 4.90 5.88 -5.25
C VAL A 58 5.16 6.81 -4.06
N GLY A 59 4.21 7.70 -3.75
CA GLY A 59 4.29 8.60 -2.61
C GLY A 59 4.46 7.86 -1.30
N THR A 60 3.68 6.80 -1.07
CA THR A 60 3.81 5.96 0.13
C THR A 60 5.18 5.30 0.19
N PHE A 61 5.65 4.72 -0.91
CA PHE A 61 6.96 4.08 -0.95
C PHE A 61 8.11 5.05 -0.66
N LEU A 62 8.07 6.23 -1.28
CA LEU A 62 9.04 7.30 -1.03
C LEU A 62 8.99 7.77 0.42
N LEU A 63 7.79 8.03 0.95
CA LEU A 63 7.61 8.47 2.34
C LEU A 63 8.16 7.43 3.32
N VAL A 64 7.86 6.13 3.14
CA VAL A 64 8.38 5.07 4.00
C VAL A 64 9.92 5.00 3.93
N LYS A 65 10.50 5.09 2.74
CA LYS A 65 11.97 5.07 2.60
C LYS A 65 12.63 6.27 3.24
N LEU A 66 12.06 7.47 3.03
CA LEU A 66 12.55 8.70 3.64
C LEU A 66 12.40 8.65 5.16
N ALA A 67 11.25 8.24 5.68
CA ALA A 67 11.00 8.10 7.11
C ALA A 67 11.96 7.10 7.75
N LYS A 68 12.18 5.93 7.12
CA LYS A 68 13.15 4.94 7.60
C LYS A 68 14.58 5.48 7.55
N GLY A 69 14.94 6.19 6.48
CA GLY A 69 16.23 6.85 6.36
C GLY A 69 16.47 7.86 7.48
N CYS A 70 15.53 8.79 7.67
CA CYS A 70 15.58 9.78 8.75
C CYS A 70 15.61 9.14 10.14
N ALA A 71 14.86 8.05 10.35
CA ALA A 71 14.87 7.32 11.61
C ALA A 71 16.28 6.77 11.91
N HIS A 72 16.97 6.18 10.93
CA HIS A 72 18.32 5.67 11.12
C HIS A 72 19.38 6.78 11.27
N THR A 73 19.23 7.92 10.61
CA THR A 73 20.25 8.98 10.63
C THR A 73 20.09 10.00 11.74
N PHE A 74 18.85 10.35 12.12
CA PHE A 74 18.58 11.44 13.06
C PHE A 74 17.99 10.97 14.39
N LEU A 75 17.26 9.85 14.38
CA LEU A 75 16.45 9.41 15.54
C LEU A 75 17.00 8.14 16.22
N GLY A 76 17.87 7.41 15.53
CA GLY A 76 18.53 6.23 16.04
C GLY A 76 19.47 6.63 17.18
N LYS A 77 19.18 6.17 18.38
CA LYS A 77 20.13 6.16 19.50
C LYS A 77 20.87 4.84 19.47
N ASP A 78 22.15 4.90 19.83
CA ASP A 78 22.96 3.70 20.04
C ASP A 78 22.26 2.77 21.04
N GLU A 79 22.37 1.46 20.81
CA GLU A 79 21.73 0.44 21.66
C GLU A 79 22.18 0.55 23.12
N ASP A 80 23.43 0.99 23.34
CA ASP A 80 24.05 1.20 24.65
C ASP A 80 23.59 2.51 25.35
N PHE A 81 22.66 3.27 24.78
CA PHE A 81 22.19 4.54 25.37
C PHE A 81 21.54 4.34 26.75
N TYR A 82 20.92 3.19 27.00
CA TYR A 82 20.25 2.86 28.27
C TYR A 82 21.11 2.08 29.26
N GLU A 83 22.30 1.63 28.83
CA GLU A 83 23.27 0.95 29.68
C GLU A 83 24.26 1.92 30.35
N ARG A 84 24.16 3.22 30.05
CA ARG A 84 24.90 4.30 30.69
C ARG A 84 24.09 5.03 31.75
#